data_AF-A0A971T8R7-F1
#
_entry.id   AF-A0A971T8R7-F1
#
_cell.length_a   1.000
_cell.length_b   1.000
_cell.length_c   1.000
_cell.angle_alpha   90.00
_cell.angle_beta   90.00
_cell.angle_gamma   90.00
#
_symmetry.space_group_name_H-M   'P 1'
#
loop_
_entity.id
_entity.type
_entity.pdbx_description
1 polymer ?
#
loop_
_entity_poly.entity_id
_entity_poly.type
_entity_poly.pdbx_seq_one_letter_code
_entity_poly.pdbx_strand_id
1 'polypeptide(L)'
;MYILWTDVGNRFYIGVTDDPERRLSDHNSGKSRWSKRFAGSRRIIWTRDFPALGEASRFESLVKRQKGGSGFSNTPGSIRISLLGYRAYNPTPGALRPGVCYAGRSPGGAMRATDPRCPICERIRRIRPDDPFLVREFNYSLLVVGEHQLHRGYCVLLLKRHAREPHELPPRARAGLFRELAAAAGAVDAAFRPWKMNYACLGNVVPHVHWHLVPRYADDPGRLRHPWAREDEFARWRTTPAQARAVARRVRRHLRGACVRGGGR
;
A
#
# COMPACT_ATOMS: atom_id res chain seq x y z
N MET A 1 13.50 21.30 -16.71
CA MET A 1 13.44 19.81 -16.55
C MET A 1 11.99 19.38 -16.42
N TYR A 2 11.62 18.20 -16.91
CA TYR A 2 10.26 17.68 -16.83
C TYR A 2 10.21 16.19 -16.46
N ILE A 3 9.06 15.77 -15.93
CA ILE A 3 8.70 14.38 -15.71
C ILE A 3 7.35 14.11 -16.37
N LEU A 4 7.31 13.07 -17.20
CA LEU A 4 6.08 12.55 -17.78
C LEU A 4 5.66 11.26 -17.07
N TRP A 5 4.34 11.05 -17.04
CA TRP A 5 3.72 9.81 -16.62
C TRP A 5 2.95 9.18 -17.76
N THR A 6 2.99 7.86 -17.86
CA THR A 6 2.05 7.09 -18.67
C THR A 6 1.35 6.04 -17.82
N ASP A 7 0.02 6.01 -17.91
CA ASP A 7 -0.79 4.95 -17.32
C ASP A 7 -0.58 3.62 -18.07
N VAL A 8 -0.13 3.68 -19.33
CA VAL A 8 0.25 2.52 -20.14
C VAL A 8 1.63 2.04 -19.70
N GLY A 9 1.65 0.98 -18.89
CA GLY A 9 2.88 0.37 -18.38
C GLY A 9 3.44 1.00 -17.10
N ASN A 10 2.76 2.01 -16.54
CA ASN A 10 3.03 2.60 -15.22
C ASN A 10 4.49 3.08 -15.08
N ARG A 11 4.92 3.93 -16.02
CA ARG A 11 6.32 4.38 -16.12
C ARG A 11 6.43 5.89 -16.10
N PHE A 12 7.56 6.33 -15.57
CA PHE A 12 8.02 7.70 -15.64
C PHE A 12 8.99 7.89 -16.80
N TYR A 13 8.92 9.04 -17.46
CA TYR A 13 9.96 9.53 -18.34
C TYR A 13 10.52 10.82 -17.77
N ILE A 14 11.84 10.95 -17.76
CA ILE A 14 12.54 12.08 -17.15
C ILE A 14 13.48 12.68 -18.19
N GLY A 15 13.43 14.00 -18.36
CA GLY A 15 14.27 14.68 -19.33
C GLY A 15 14.53 16.15 -18.99
N VAL A 16 15.56 16.70 -19.61
CA VAL A 16 15.85 18.13 -19.63
C VAL A 16 15.55 18.67 -21.03
N THR A 17 14.87 19.81 -21.08
CA THR A 17 14.52 20.53 -22.31
C THR A 17 14.19 21.97 -21.91
N ASP A 18 14.30 22.87 -22.87
CA ASP A 18 13.84 24.27 -22.81
C ASP A 18 12.30 24.38 -22.94
N ASP A 19 11.69 23.46 -23.70
CA ASP A 19 10.25 23.44 -23.99
C ASP A 19 9.61 22.07 -23.67
N PRO A 20 9.06 21.90 -22.44
CA PRO A 20 8.45 20.64 -22.00
C PRO A 20 7.22 20.22 -22.80
N GLU A 21 6.40 21.17 -23.27
CA GLU A 21 5.15 20.89 -23.98
C GLU A 21 5.40 20.39 -25.39
N ARG A 22 6.33 21.02 -26.13
CA ARG A 22 6.80 20.48 -27.42
C ARG A 22 7.34 19.07 -27.24
N ARG A 23 8.11 18.85 -26.18
CA ARG A 23 8.72 17.54 -25.91
C ARG A 23 7.68 16.48 -25.53
N LEU A 24 6.61 16.85 -24.81
CA LEU A 24 5.46 15.98 -24.57
C LEU A 24 4.79 15.57 -25.89
N SER A 25 4.55 16.53 -26.78
CA SER A 25 3.97 16.29 -28.11
C SER A 25 4.83 15.30 -28.92
N ASP A 26 6.15 15.47 -28.93
CA ASP A 26 7.07 14.53 -29.58
C ASP A 26 6.94 13.11 -29.03
N HIS A 27 6.89 12.98 -27.70
CA HIS A 27 6.74 11.67 -27.04
C HIS A 27 5.39 11.00 -27.37
N ASN A 28 4.34 11.80 -27.52
CA ASN A 28 3.00 11.33 -27.84
C ASN A 28 2.75 11.13 -29.35
N SER A 29 3.62 11.67 -30.22
CA SER A 29 3.49 11.55 -31.69
C SER A 29 3.61 10.12 -32.23
N GLY A 30 4.21 9.20 -31.45
CA GLY A 30 4.36 7.79 -31.86
C GLY A 30 5.33 7.54 -33.02
N LYS A 31 6.11 8.55 -33.42
CA LYS A 31 7.05 8.48 -34.56
C LYS A 31 8.20 7.47 -34.36
N SER A 32 8.56 7.13 -33.12
CA SER A 32 9.62 6.14 -32.84
C SER A 32 9.05 4.73 -32.61
N ARG A 33 9.74 3.72 -33.15
CA ARG A 33 9.37 2.30 -33.00
C ARG A 33 9.30 1.85 -31.54
N TRP A 34 10.14 2.43 -30.66
CA TRP A 34 10.23 2.09 -29.24
C TRP A 34 9.19 2.82 -28.36
N SER A 35 8.73 4.00 -28.78
CA SER A 35 7.77 4.81 -28.01
C SER A 35 6.32 4.70 -28.50
N LYS A 36 6.08 4.11 -29.69
CA LYS A 36 4.76 3.99 -30.33
C LYS A 36 3.68 3.37 -29.43
N ARG A 37 4.01 2.32 -28.67
CA ARG A 37 3.07 1.63 -27.76
C ARG A 37 2.55 2.50 -26.60
N PHE A 38 3.13 3.67 -26.42
CA PHE A 38 2.80 4.62 -25.36
C PHE A 38 2.33 5.98 -25.95
N ALA A 39 2.19 6.08 -27.27
CA ALA A 39 1.73 7.29 -27.94
C ALA A 39 0.36 7.74 -27.40
N GLY A 40 0.17 9.05 -27.25
CA GLY A 40 -1.05 9.65 -26.70
C GLY A 40 -1.32 9.41 -25.21
N SER A 41 -0.55 8.57 -24.52
CA SER A 41 -0.81 8.19 -23.12
C SER A 41 0.00 8.97 -22.09
N ARG A 42 0.97 9.78 -22.52
CA ARG A 42 1.82 10.52 -21.60
C ARG A 42 1.22 11.87 -21.26
N ARG A 43 1.43 12.30 -20.02
CA ARG A 43 1.12 13.64 -19.54
C ARG A 43 2.27 14.19 -18.71
N ILE A 44 2.50 15.49 -18.78
CA ILE A 44 3.40 16.18 -17.85
C ILE A 44 2.76 16.09 -16.47
N ILE A 45 3.56 15.65 -15.51
CA ILE A 45 3.15 15.55 -14.12
C ILE A 45 4.00 16.42 -13.19
N TRP A 46 5.13 16.92 -13.71
CA TRP A 46 5.98 17.86 -13.01
C TRP A 46 6.97 18.55 -13.94
N THR A 47 7.28 19.81 -13.64
CA THR A 47 8.35 20.61 -14.26
C THR A 47 9.09 21.42 -13.21
N ARG A 48 10.34 21.78 -13.52
CA ARG A 48 11.14 22.75 -12.76
C ARG A 48 12.21 23.36 -13.62
N ASP A 49 12.41 24.65 -13.41
CA ASP A 49 13.45 25.42 -14.05
C ASP A 49 14.73 25.40 -13.24
N PHE A 50 15.84 25.48 -13.96
CA PHE A 50 17.19 25.53 -13.40
C PHE A 50 17.93 26.68 -14.07
N PRO A 51 18.76 27.42 -13.32
CA PRO A 51 19.50 28.56 -13.85
C PRO A 51 20.59 28.13 -14.85
N ALA A 52 21.06 26.87 -14.80
CA ALA A 52 22.08 26.35 -15.70
C ALA A 52 21.81 24.90 -16.13
N LEU A 53 22.19 24.56 -17.37
CA LEU A 53 22.04 23.20 -17.94
C LEU A 53 22.79 22.14 -17.13
N GLY A 54 23.97 22.49 -16.58
CA GLY A 54 24.76 21.60 -15.74
C GLY A 54 24.07 21.25 -14.40
N GLU A 55 23.25 22.15 -13.87
CA GLU A 55 22.45 21.87 -12.67
C GLU A 55 21.26 20.98 -13.01
N ALA A 56 20.55 21.27 -14.10
CA ALA A 56 19.46 20.44 -14.60
C ALA A 56 19.93 19.00 -14.88
N SER A 57 21.11 18.81 -15.50
CA SER A 57 21.66 17.50 -15.86
C SER A 57 22.10 16.68 -14.64
N ARG A 58 22.68 17.33 -13.63
CA ARG A 58 23.04 16.69 -12.34
C ARG A 58 21.79 16.24 -11.60
N PHE A 59 20.76 17.08 -11.58
CA PHE A 59 19.48 16.75 -10.97
C PHE A 59 18.75 15.63 -11.74
N GLU A 60 18.73 15.68 -13.08
CA GLU A 60 18.18 14.61 -13.93
C GLU A 60 18.85 13.26 -13.64
N SER A 61 20.18 13.24 -13.57
CA SER A 61 20.96 12.04 -13.28
C SER A 61 20.65 11.48 -11.88
N LEU A 62 20.53 12.36 -10.88
CA LEU A 62 20.13 11.99 -9.53
C LEU A 62 18.73 11.36 -9.51
N VAL A 63 17.78 11.95 -10.24
CA VAL A 63 16.41 11.43 -10.33
C VAL A 63 16.34 10.10 -11.10
N LYS A 64 17.09 9.95 -12.19
CA LYS A 64 17.17 8.68 -12.97
C LYS A 64 17.79 7.53 -12.18
N ARG A 65 18.70 7.81 -11.23
CA ARG A 65 19.33 6.79 -10.37
C ARG A 65 18.36 6.14 -9.38
N GLN A 66 17.20 6.72 -9.11
CA GLN A 66 16.25 6.25 -8.11
C GLN A 66 15.31 5.11 -8.57
N LYS A 67 15.78 4.26 -9.51
CA LYS A 67 15.17 3.00 -10.02
C LYS A 67 13.74 2.69 -9.53
N GLY A 68 12.72 3.23 -10.21
CA GLY A 68 11.31 2.86 -9.98
C GLY A 68 10.40 3.97 -9.44
N GLY A 69 10.91 5.19 -9.29
CA GLY A 69 10.09 6.37 -8.95
C GLY A 69 9.75 6.53 -7.47
N SER A 70 10.17 5.59 -6.62
CA SER A 70 10.09 5.72 -5.16
C SER A 70 10.94 6.88 -4.61
N GLY A 71 11.95 7.35 -5.36
CA GLY A 71 12.82 8.44 -4.92
C GLY A 71 12.36 9.86 -5.30
N PHE A 72 11.33 10.04 -6.14
CA PHE A 72 10.87 11.39 -6.55
C PHE A 72 10.50 12.28 -5.34
N SER A 73 10.18 11.66 -4.21
CA SER A 73 9.82 12.29 -2.95
C SER A 73 11.01 12.82 -2.13
N ASN A 74 12.24 12.34 -2.41
CA ASN A 74 13.44 12.60 -1.60
C ASN A 74 14.45 13.55 -2.25
N THR A 75 14.12 14.14 -3.40
CA THR A 75 15.01 15.10 -4.08
C THR A 75 14.78 16.53 -3.54
N PRO A 76 15.84 17.28 -3.16
CA PRO A 76 15.72 18.64 -2.63
C PRO A 76 14.96 19.61 -3.57
N GLY A 77 14.01 20.37 -3.02
CA GLY A 77 13.10 21.25 -3.78
C GLY A 77 11.87 20.53 -4.37
N SER A 78 11.38 19.54 -3.61
CA SER A 78 10.17 18.72 -3.75
C SER A 78 9.45 18.75 -5.10
N ILE A 79 9.62 17.66 -5.85
CA ILE A 79 8.77 17.28 -6.97
C ILE A 79 7.38 16.91 -6.41
N ARG A 80 6.49 17.89 -6.22
CA ARG A 80 5.09 17.62 -5.86
C ARG A 80 4.28 17.31 -7.12
N ILE A 81 4.17 16.04 -7.43
CA ILE A 81 3.28 15.58 -8.49
C ILE A 81 1.84 15.56 -7.93
N SER A 82 0.97 16.43 -8.44
CA SER A 82 -0.48 16.37 -8.21
C SER A 82 -1.12 15.26 -9.06
N LEU A 83 -0.99 14.00 -8.62
CA LEU A 83 -1.77 12.90 -9.19
C LEU A 83 -3.22 12.97 -8.65
N LEU A 84 -4.03 13.88 -9.20
CA LEU A 84 -5.49 13.80 -9.12
C LEU A 84 -5.92 12.44 -9.71
N GLY A 85 -6.14 11.45 -8.83
CA GLY A 85 -6.54 10.08 -9.19
C GLY A 85 -5.76 8.95 -8.50
N TYR A 86 -4.67 9.24 -7.77
CA TYR A 86 -3.84 8.20 -7.13
C TYR A 86 -4.26 7.94 -5.67
N ARG A 87 -5.16 6.98 -5.45
CA ARG A 87 -5.32 6.30 -4.14
C ARG A 87 -4.79 4.86 -4.24
N ALA A 88 -3.49 4.74 -4.49
CA ALA A 88 -2.74 3.56 -4.08
C ALA A 88 -2.13 3.88 -2.72
N TYR A 89 -2.63 3.22 -1.68
CA TYR A 89 -2.07 3.33 -0.35
C TYR A 89 -0.82 2.44 -0.30
N ASN A 90 0.25 2.94 -0.91
CA ASN A 90 1.60 2.49 -0.63
C ASN A 90 2.28 3.67 0.06
N PRO A 91 2.52 3.63 1.38
CA PRO A 91 3.39 4.62 1.99
C PRO A 91 4.76 4.49 1.31
N THR A 92 5.24 5.60 0.78
CA THR A 92 6.57 5.75 0.22
C THR A 92 7.61 5.13 1.17
N PRO A 93 8.58 4.32 0.69
CA PRO A 93 9.81 4.07 1.42
C PRO A 93 10.58 5.40 1.50
N GLY A 94 10.23 6.25 2.46
CA GLY A 94 10.65 7.66 2.50
C GLY A 94 9.66 8.63 3.13
N ALA A 95 8.44 8.20 3.50
CA ALA A 95 7.54 8.98 4.35
C ALA A 95 8.02 9.09 5.82
N LEU A 96 9.29 8.77 6.08
CA LEU A 96 9.99 9.08 7.32
C LEU A 96 10.73 10.41 7.07
N ARG A 97 10.19 11.50 7.62
CA ARG A 97 10.87 12.80 7.65
C ARG A 97 12.33 12.59 8.12
N PRO A 98 13.36 13.11 7.42
CA PRO A 98 14.72 13.14 7.96
C PRO A 98 14.67 13.95 9.26
N GLY A 99 14.97 13.32 10.39
CA GLY A 99 14.87 13.91 11.72
C GLY A 99 13.63 13.51 12.54
N VAL A 100 12.69 12.72 12.02
CA VAL A 100 11.72 12.02 12.87
C VAL A 100 12.25 10.62 13.13
N CYS A 101 13.09 10.53 14.15
CA CYS A 101 13.18 9.29 14.89
C CYS A 101 11.75 8.92 15.31
N TYR A 102 11.21 7.78 14.87
CA TYR A 102 10.17 7.08 15.64
C TYR A 102 10.83 6.44 16.89
N ALA A 103 11.87 7.09 17.43
CA ALA A 103 12.40 6.85 18.75
C ALA A 103 11.49 7.62 19.70
N GLY A 104 10.67 6.83 20.38
CA GLY A 104 9.73 7.32 21.34
C GLY A 104 9.12 6.12 22.03
N ARG A 105 9.94 5.30 22.70
CA ARG A 105 9.51 4.93 24.05
C ARG A 105 9.38 6.27 24.74
N SER A 106 8.16 6.75 24.94
CA SER A 106 7.97 7.80 25.93
C SER A 106 8.57 7.24 27.23
N PRO A 107 9.55 7.90 27.85
CA PRO A 107 9.99 7.53 29.18
C PRO A 107 8.76 7.63 30.08
N GLY A 108 8.18 6.48 30.45
CA GLY A 108 6.97 6.41 31.28
C GLY A 108 5.61 6.74 30.64
N GLY A 109 5.47 6.87 29.31
CA GLY A 109 4.24 7.40 28.69
C GLY A 109 3.24 6.35 28.20
N ALA A 110 1.99 6.44 28.67
CA ALA A 110 0.88 5.60 28.23
C ALA A 110 0.73 5.55 26.69
N MET A 111 0.60 4.32 26.16
CA MET A 111 0.44 4.06 24.73
C MET A 111 -0.82 4.78 24.19
N ARG A 112 -0.68 5.62 23.16
CA ARG A 112 -1.79 6.41 22.58
C ARG A 112 -2.76 5.51 21.81
N ALA A 113 -4.05 5.83 21.86
CA ALA A 113 -5.08 5.07 21.13
C ALA A 113 -4.92 5.16 19.60
N THR A 114 -4.45 6.31 19.07
CA THR A 114 -4.16 6.50 17.63
C THR A 114 -2.94 7.45 17.44
N ASP A 115 -2.30 7.41 16.27
CA ASP A 115 -1.29 8.40 15.84
C ASP A 115 -1.78 9.12 14.55
N PRO A 116 -1.89 10.47 14.53
CA PRO A 116 -2.32 11.22 13.34
C PRO A 116 -1.36 11.11 12.16
N ARG A 117 -0.09 10.81 12.39
CA ARG A 117 0.94 10.61 11.35
C ARG A 117 1.02 9.16 10.87
N CYS A 118 0.33 8.23 11.54
CA CYS A 118 0.31 6.84 11.13
C CYS A 118 -0.68 6.64 9.98
N PRO A 119 -0.21 6.18 8.80
CA PRO A 119 -1.09 5.90 7.69
C PRO A 119 -2.19 4.89 8.05
N ILE A 120 -1.91 3.88 8.89
CA ILE A 120 -2.88 2.81 9.19
C ILE A 120 -3.97 3.37 10.10
N CYS A 121 -3.62 4.20 11.09
CA CYS A 121 -4.62 4.94 11.87
C CYS A 121 -5.50 5.82 10.97
N GLU A 122 -4.92 6.50 9.98
CA GLU A 122 -5.69 7.30 9.02
C GLU A 122 -6.67 6.43 8.21
N ARG A 123 -6.21 5.27 7.71
CA ARG A 123 -7.07 4.31 7.01
C ARG A 123 -8.23 3.85 7.89
N ILE A 124 -7.94 3.44 9.12
CA ILE A 124 -8.96 2.97 10.09
C ILE A 124 -10.01 4.05 10.34
N ARG A 125 -9.62 5.31 10.53
CA ARG A 125 -10.57 6.44 10.71
C ARG A 125 -11.48 6.69 9.51
N ARG A 126 -11.03 6.33 8.29
CA ARG A 126 -11.78 6.54 7.05
C ARG A 126 -12.73 5.40 6.72
N ILE A 127 -12.46 4.19 7.21
CA ILE A 127 -13.36 3.06 6.98
C ILE A 127 -14.72 3.38 7.59
N ARG A 128 -15.76 3.12 6.82
CA ARG A 128 -17.18 3.25 7.20
C ARG A 128 -17.84 1.88 7.15
N PRO A 129 -18.99 1.67 7.82
CA PRO A 129 -19.68 0.38 7.80
C PRO A 129 -20.03 -0.14 6.40
N ASP A 130 -20.23 0.77 5.44
CA ASP A 130 -20.55 0.51 4.04
C ASP A 130 -19.30 0.41 3.13
N ASP A 131 -18.08 0.50 3.69
CA ASP A 131 -16.84 0.43 2.92
C ASP A 131 -16.74 -0.93 2.17
N PRO A 132 -16.53 -0.92 0.85
CA PRO A 132 -16.51 -2.13 0.04
C PRO A 132 -15.40 -3.12 0.41
N PHE A 133 -14.33 -2.64 1.04
CA PHE A 133 -13.20 -3.46 1.48
C PHE A 133 -13.39 -3.98 2.90
N LEU A 134 -14.30 -3.41 3.70
CA LEU A 134 -14.53 -3.92 5.05
C LEU A 134 -15.12 -5.32 4.99
N VAL A 135 -14.49 -6.29 5.65
CA VAL A 135 -15.04 -7.65 5.82
C VAL A 135 -15.76 -7.75 7.15
N ARG A 136 -15.09 -7.35 8.24
CA ARG A 136 -15.62 -7.42 9.59
C ARG A 136 -14.91 -6.43 10.49
N GLU A 137 -15.69 -5.74 11.31
CA GLU A 137 -15.18 -5.06 12.49
C GLU A 137 -15.26 -6.00 13.69
N PHE A 138 -14.12 -6.25 14.34
CA PHE A 138 -14.02 -7.01 15.59
C PHE A 138 -13.82 -6.06 16.79
N ASN A 139 -13.55 -6.58 17.98
CA ASN A 139 -13.34 -5.77 19.17
C ASN A 139 -12.01 -5.01 19.10
N TYR A 140 -10.93 -5.68 18.69
CA TYR A 140 -9.58 -5.11 18.65
C TYR A 140 -9.12 -4.74 17.24
N SER A 141 -9.72 -5.31 16.19
CA SER A 141 -9.23 -5.16 14.82
C SER A 141 -10.33 -4.94 13.77
N LEU A 142 -9.90 -4.52 12.58
CA LEU A 142 -10.72 -4.49 11.36
C LEU A 142 -10.13 -5.49 10.36
N LEU A 143 -10.93 -6.43 9.87
CA LEU A 143 -10.57 -7.25 8.72
C LEU A 143 -11.03 -6.57 7.44
N VAL A 144 -10.09 -6.33 6.54
CA VAL A 144 -10.34 -5.71 5.23
C VAL A 144 -9.79 -6.56 4.09
N VAL A 145 -10.37 -6.42 2.90
CA VAL A 145 -9.83 -7.02 1.68
C VAL A 145 -8.52 -6.31 1.30
N GLY A 146 -7.56 -7.10 0.80
CA GLY A 146 -6.28 -6.59 0.30
C GLY A 146 -6.43 -5.72 -0.94
N GLU A 147 -5.44 -4.87 -1.20
CA GLU A 147 -5.46 -3.91 -2.31
C GLU A 147 -5.21 -4.53 -3.70
N HIS A 148 -4.73 -5.77 -3.72
CA HIS A 148 -4.63 -6.60 -4.90
C HIS A 148 -5.23 -7.98 -4.64
N GLN A 149 -5.51 -8.74 -5.69
CA GLN A 149 -5.99 -10.12 -5.60
C GLN A 149 -5.17 -11.07 -6.48
N LEU A 150 -3.87 -10.77 -6.71
CA LEU A 150 -2.92 -11.73 -7.28
C LEU A 150 -2.99 -13.06 -6.50
N HIS A 151 -2.97 -12.94 -5.18
CA HIS A 151 -3.31 -14.03 -4.27
C HIS A 151 -4.81 -13.93 -3.97
N ARG A 152 -5.61 -14.81 -4.59
CA ARG A 152 -7.08 -14.79 -4.47
C ARG A 152 -7.49 -14.92 -3.00
N GLY A 153 -8.34 -14.02 -2.51
CA GLY A 153 -8.80 -14.00 -1.12
C GLY A 153 -7.86 -13.28 -0.14
N TYR A 154 -6.81 -12.62 -0.63
CA TYR A 154 -5.91 -11.82 0.20
C TYR A 154 -6.68 -10.77 1.01
N CYS A 155 -6.49 -10.81 2.33
CA CYS A 155 -7.07 -9.90 3.30
C CYS A 155 -5.99 -9.35 4.24
N VAL A 156 -6.30 -8.25 4.93
CA VAL A 156 -5.43 -7.64 5.94
C VAL A 156 -6.23 -7.43 7.22
N LEU A 157 -5.68 -7.86 8.36
CA LEU A 157 -6.21 -7.58 9.69
C LEU A 157 -5.48 -6.37 10.26
N LEU A 158 -6.20 -5.28 10.52
CA LEU A 158 -5.66 -4.02 11.03
C LEU A 158 -5.99 -3.88 12.52
N LEU A 159 -4.99 -3.75 13.40
CA LEU A 159 -5.25 -3.41 14.80
C LEU A 159 -5.86 -2.01 14.91
N LYS A 160 -6.97 -1.83 15.65
CA LYS A 160 -7.64 -0.52 15.80
C LYS A 160 -6.76 0.51 16.52
N ARG A 161 -6.10 0.08 17.60
CA ARG A 161 -5.18 0.90 18.39
C ARG A 161 -3.82 0.99 17.68
N HIS A 162 -3.15 2.12 17.82
CA HIS A 162 -1.74 2.22 17.43
C HIS A 162 -0.84 1.49 18.43
N ALA A 163 -0.18 0.44 17.97
CA ALA A 163 0.92 -0.24 18.65
C ALA A 163 1.91 -0.66 17.56
N ARG A 164 3.21 -0.57 17.85
CA ARG A 164 4.24 -0.97 16.88
C ARG A 164 4.36 -2.48 16.84
N GLU A 165 4.28 -3.10 18.02
CA GLU A 165 4.48 -4.54 18.19
C GLU A 165 3.33 -5.18 18.99
N PRO A 166 2.97 -6.44 18.71
CA PRO A 166 1.91 -7.12 19.47
C PRO A 166 2.23 -7.25 20.96
N HIS A 167 3.51 -7.33 21.34
CA HIS A 167 3.92 -7.49 22.73
C HIS A 167 3.73 -6.23 23.57
N GLU A 168 3.55 -5.05 22.95
CA GLU A 168 3.24 -3.78 23.62
C GLU A 168 1.79 -3.73 24.12
N LEU A 169 0.92 -4.64 23.65
CA LEU A 169 -0.49 -4.68 24.03
C LEU A 169 -0.69 -5.29 25.44
N PRO A 170 -1.67 -4.79 26.21
CA PRO A 170 -2.09 -5.44 27.45
C PRO A 170 -2.45 -6.92 27.21
N PRO A 171 -2.14 -7.84 28.14
CA PRO A 171 -2.31 -9.28 27.93
C PRO A 171 -3.69 -9.69 27.41
N ARG A 172 -4.77 -9.11 27.97
CA ARG A 172 -6.16 -9.35 27.52
C ARG A 172 -6.39 -8.92 26.07
N ALA A 173 -5.91 -7.73 25.70
CA ALA A 173 -6.06 -7.19 24.35
C ALA A 173 -5.22 -7.99 23.34
N ARG A 174 -4.00 -8.39 23.72
CA ARG A 174 -3.13 -9.25 22.92
C ARG A 174 -3.79 -10.60 22.64
N ALA A 175 -4.29 -11.28 23.68
CA ALA A 175 -5.01 -12.54 23.52
C ALA A 175 -6.29 -12.39 22.67
N GLY A 176 -7.03 -11.30 22.85
CA GLY A 176 -8.18 -10.94 22.02
C GLY A 176 -7.82 -10.80 20.54
N LEU A 177 -6.76 -10.04 20.24
CA LEU A 177 -6.27 -9.84 18.87
C LEU A 177 -5.85 -11.15 18.21
N PHE A 178 -5.16 -12.05 18.91
CA PHE A 178 -4.78 -13.36 18.35
C PHE A 178 -5.99 -14.26 18.08
N ARG A 179 -7.05 -14.19 18.90
CA ARG A 179 -8.32 -14.88 18.61
C ARG A 179 -9.01 -14.32 17.37
N GLU A 180 -9.01 -13.01 17.20
CA GLU A 180 -9.54 -12.35 15.99
C GLU A 180 -8.72 -12.71 14.74
N LEU A 181 -7.39 -12.79 14.87
CA LEU A 181 -6.50 -13.26 13.81
C LEU A 181 -6.82 -14.68 13.37
N ALA A 182 -6.96 -15.61 14.33
CA ALA A 182 -7.31 -16.99 14.05
C ALA A 182 -8.69 -17.10 13.38
N ALA A 183 -9.69 -16.37 13.88
CA ALA A 183 -11.04 -16.35 13.31
C ALA A 183 -11.06 -15.78 11.88
N ALA A 184 -10.36 -14.66 11.65
CA ALA A 184 -10.24 -14.04 10.34
C ALA A 184 -9.58 -14.98 9.33
N ALA A 185 -8.45 -15.58 9.70
CA ALA A 185 -7.73 -16.46 8.81
C ALA A 185 -8.47 -17.78 8.54
N GLY A 186 -9.14 -18.35 9.56
CA GLY A 186 -10.01 -19.52 9.37
C GLY A 186 -11.18 -19.23 8.42
N ALA A 187 -11.77 -18.03 8.48
CA ALA A 187 -12.82 -17.64 7.55
C ALA A 187 -12.31 -17.45 6.11
N VAL A 188 -11.11 -16.87 5.94
CA VAL A 188 -10.46 -16.75 4.63
C VAL A 188 -10.12 -18.14 4.07
N ASP A 189 -9.56 -19.02 4.89
CA ASP A 189 -9.23 -20.40 4.53
C ASP A 189 -10.47 -21.18 4.07
N ALA A 190 -11.53 -21.18 4.88
CA ALA A 190 -12.78 -21.85 4.54
C ALA A 190 -13.44 -21.27 3.27
N ALA A 191 -13.35 -19.96 3.07
CA ALA A 191 -13.90 -19.28 1.90
C ALA A 191 -13.16 -19.66 0.62
N PHE A 192 -11.84 -19.76 0.66
CA PHE A 192 -10.98 -19.80 -0.53
C PHE A 192 -10.24 -21.12 -0.75
N ARG A 193 -10.26 -22.01 0.24
CA ARG A 193 -9.64 -23.35 0.24
C ARG A 193 -8.22 -23.34 -0.34
N PRO A 194 -7.31 -22.47 0.17
CA PRO A 194 -5.94 -22.47 -0.29
C PRO A 194 -5.23 -23.78 0.08
N TRP A 195 -4.11 -24.03 -0.59
CA TRP A 195 -3.17 -25.06 -0.16
C TRP A 195 -2.47 -24.67 1.15
N LYS A 196 -2.15 -23.38 1.32
CA LYS A 196 -1.51 -22.87 2.54
C LYS A 196 -1.88 -21.42 2.81
N MET A 197 -2.20 -21.10 4.07
CA MET A 197 -2.25 -19.72 4.55
C MET A 197 -0.85 -19.22 4.93
N ASN A 198 -0.45 -18.06 4.40
CA ASN A 198 0.70 -17.28 4.87
C ASN A 198 0.22 -16.14 5.78
N TYR A 199 0.97 -15.87 6.84
CA TYR A 199 0.73 -14.81 7.81
C TYR A 199 1.98 -13.95 7.87
N ALA A 200 1.82 -12.63 7.76
CA ALA A 200 2.95 -11.71 7.88
C ALA A 200 2.54 -10.44 8.63
N CYS A 201 3.25 -10.18 9.73
CA CYS A 201 3.23 -8.92 10.46
C CYS A 201 4.67 -8.39 10.44
N LEU A 202 4.96 -7.52 9.47
CA LEU A 202 6.33 -7.03 9.22
C LEU A 202 6.55 -5.65 9.84
N GLY A 203 5.70 -4.67 9.50
CA GLY A 203 5.73 -3.34 10.13
C GLY A 203 6.92 -2.44 9.76
N ASN A 204 7.84 -2.87 8.90
CA ASN A 204 9.05 -2.10 8.55
C ASN A 204 8.76 -0.73 7.91
N VAL A 205 7.76 -0.65 7.03
CA VAL A 205 7.37 0.61 6.36
C VAL A 205 6.38 1.41 7.22
N VAL A 206 5.44 0.73 7.86
CA VAL A 206 4.47 1.34 8.78
C VAL A 206 4.46 0.56 10.08
N PRO A 207 5.08 1.08 11.16
CA PRO A 207 5.18 0.40 12.45
C PRO A 207 3.86 0.51 13.21
N HIS A 208 2.84 -0.18 12.70
CA HIS A 208 1.52 -0.33 13.30
C HIS A 208 1.10 -1.78 13.07
N VAL A 209 0.77 -2.53 14.12
CA VAL A 209 0.40 -3.96 14.01
C VAL A 209 -0.71 -4.22 12.98
N HIS A 210 -0.37 -4.98 11.95
CA HIS A 210 -1.32 -5.52 10.97
C HIS A 210 -0.82 -6.87 10.46
N TRP A 211 -1.74 -7.78 10.14
CA TRP A 211 -1.41 -9.06 9.52
C TRP A 211 -1.93 -9.13 8.09
N HIS A 212 -1.02 -9.44 7.18
CA HIS A 212 -1.37 -9.91 5.84
C HIS A 212 -1.79 -11.38 5.93
N LEU A 213 -3.01 -11.69 5.51
CA LEU A 213 -3.57 -13.04 5.42
C LEU A 213 -3.60 -13.42 3.95
N VAL A 214 -2.61 -14.20 3.51
CA VAL A 214 -2.38 -14.49 2.09
C VAL A 214 -2.66 -15.96 1.80
N PRO A 215 -3.78 -16.29 1.13
CA PRO A 215 -4.04 -17.62 0.62
C PRO A 215 -3.05 -17.96 -0.50
N ARG A 216 -2.40 -19.13 -0.40
CA ARG A 216 -1.49 -19.67 -1.41
C ARG A 216 -2.06 -20.95 -1.99
N TYR A 217 -1.94 -21.11 -3.31
CA TYR A 217 -2.51 -22.24 -4.02
C TYR A 217 -1.43 -23.16 -4.61
N ALA A 218 -1.80 -24.41 -4.88
CA ALA A 218 -0.89 -25.41 -5.43
C ALA A 218 -0.37 -25.02 -6.82
N ASP A 219 -1.19 -24.28 -7.58
CA ASP A 219 -0.94 -23.76 -8.91
C ASP A 219 -0.26 -22.37 -8.91
N ASP A 220 0.02 -21.77 -7.75
CA ASP A 220 0.69 -20.47 -7.68
C ASP A 220 2.12 -20.55 -8.29
N PRO A 221 2.45 -19.71 -9.27
CA PRO A 221 3.83 -19.55 -9.70
C PRO A 221 4.67 -19.04 -8.52
N GLY A 222 5.67 -19.82 -8.13
CA GLY A 222 6.49 -19.52 -6.95
C GLY A 222 5.78 -19.77 -5.62
N ARG A 223 4.92 -20.82 -5.51
CA ARG A 223 4.26 -21.23 -4.25
C ARG A 223 5.20 -21.37 -3.05
N LEU A 224 6.48 -21.67 -3.27
CA LEU A 224 7.52 -21.80 -2.23
C LEU A 224 8.23 -20.49 -1.89
N ARG A 225 7.99 -19.40 -2.64
CA ARG A 225 8.55 -18.07 -2.35
C ARG A 225 7.60 -17.28 -1.45
N HIS A 226 8.14 -16.24 -0.80
CA HIS A 226 7.34 -15.31 0.00
C HIS A 226 6.27 -14.59 -0.87
N PRO A 227 5.13 -14.16 -0.29
CA PRO A 227 4.03 -13.53 -1.03
C PRO A 227 4.38 -12.31 -1.89
N TRP A 228 5.44 -11.60 -1.55
CA TRP A 228 5.92 -10.39 -2.24
C TRP A 228 6.95 -10.66 -3.34
N ALA A 229 7.25 -11.92 -3.66
CA ALA A 229 8.24 -12.23 -4.70
C ALA A 229 7.84 -11.75 -6.11
N ARG A 230 6.56 -11.38 -6.31
CA ARG A 230 5.97 -10.87 -7.55
C ARG A 230 5.25 -9.54 -7.32
N GLU A 231 5.84 -8.68 -6.49
CA GLU A 231 5.27 -7.38 -6.12
C GLU A 231 5.07 -6.47 -7.35
N ASP A 232 5.92 -6.59 -8.37
CA ASP A 232 5.83 -5.87 -9.63
C ASP A 232 4.53 -6.14 -10.40
N GLU A 233 3.83 -7.22 -10.07
CA GLU A 233 2.55 -7.58 -10.69
C GLU A 233 1.33 -7.08 -9.91
N PHE A 234 1.47 -6.65 -8.65
CA PHE A 234 0.32 -6.30 -7.81
C PHE A 234 -0.59 -5.24 -8.43
N ALA A 235 0.00 -4.28 -9.16
CA ALA A 235 -0.75 -3.24 -9.85
C ALA A 235 -1.72 -3.78 -10.91
N ARG A 236 -1.36 -4.88 -11.60
CA ARG A 236 -2.21 -5.55 -12.61
C ARG A 236 -3.40 -6.26 -11.97
N TRP A 237 -3.25 -6.66 -10.71
CA TRP A 237 -4.24 -7.40 -9.94
C TRP A 237 -4.95 -6.51 -8.91
N ARG A 238 -4.97 -5.18 -9.12
CA ARG A 238 -5.58 -4.23 -8.19
C ARG A 238 -7.04 -4.58 -7.94
N THR A 239 -7.41 -4.64 -6.67
CA THR A 239 -8.78 -4.95 -6.24
C THR A 239 -9.72 -3.79 -6.56
N THR A 240 -10.76 -4.06 -7.34
CA THR A 240 -11.84 -3.08 -7.56
C THR A 240 -12.85 -3.10 -6.39
N PRO A 241 -13.63 -2.03 -6.16
CA PRO A 241 -14.68 -2.04 -5.14
C PRO A 241 -15.71 -3.18 -5.31
N ALA A 242 -16.05 -3.54 -6.56
CA ALA A 242 -16.95 -4.66 -6.84
C ALA A 242 -16.32 -6.01 -6.44
N GLN A 243 -15.04 -6.22 -6.78
CA GLN A 243 -14.30 -7.41 -6.38
C GLN A 243 -14.13 -7.48 -4.86
N ALA A 244 -13.82 -6.35 -4.21
CA ALA A 244 -13.71 -6.25 -2.75
C ALA A 244 -15.03 -6.68 -2.07
N ARG A 245 -16.18 -6.16 -2.54
CA ARG A 245 -17.49 -6.59 -2.03
C ARG A 245 -17.75 -8.08 -2.20
N ALA A 246 -17.35 -8.66 -3.34
CA ALA A 246 -17.50 -10.09 -3.60
C ALA A 246 -16.64 -10.94 -2.65
N VAL A 247 -15.37 -10.58 -2.47
CA VAL A 247 -14.45 -11.23 -1.54
C VAL A 247 -14.97 -11.09 -0.10
N ALA A 248 -15.30 -9.87 0.33
CA ALA A 248 -15.80 -9.60 1.67
C ALA A 248 -17.06 -10.41 1.98
N ARG A 249 -18.04 -10.43 1.07
CA ARG A 249 -19.26 -11.24 1.21
C ARG A 249 -18.94 -12.74 1.31
N ARG A 250 -17.99 -13.24 0.50
CA ARG A 250 -17.58 -14.65 0.54
C ARG A 250 -16.98 -15.00 1.90
N VAL A 251 -16.04 -14.20 2.41
CA VAL A 251 -15.39 -14.43 3.73
C VAL A 251 -16.40 -14.29 4.87
N ARG A 252 -17.29 -13.29 4.83
CA ARG A 252 -18.31 -13.07 5.87
C ARG A 252 -19.19 -14.29 6.13
N ARG A 253 -19.50 -15.10 5.11
CA ARG A 253 -20.30 -16.34 5.26
C ARG A 253 -19.63 -17.39 6.14
N HIS A 254 -18.31 -17.36 6.26
CA HIS A 254 -17.53 -18.30 7.07
C HIS A 254 -17.15 -17.75 8.44
N LEU A 255 -17.45 -16.46 8.72
CA LEU A 255 -17.38 -15.89 10.06
C LEU A 255 -18.64 -16.31 10.86
N ARG A 256 -18.78 -17.62 11.15
CA ARG A 256 -19.87 -18.10 12.01
C ARG A 256 -19.67 -17.59 13.44
N GLY A 257 -20.72 -17.02 14.03
CA GLY A 257 -20.99 -17.09 15.48
C GLY A 257 -19.95 -16.55 16.47
N ALA A 258 -18.96 -15.75 16.07
CA ALA A 258 -18.09 -15.04 17.01
C ALA A 258 -18.85 -13.89 17.68
N CYS A 259 -19.92 -14.21 18.41
CA CYS A 259 -20.47 -13.37 19.45
C CYS A 259 -19.43 -13.37 20.57
N VAL A 260 -18.40 -12.55 20.45
CA VAL A 260 -17.60 -12.15 21.61
C VAL A 260 -18.44 -11.13 22.36
N ARG A 261 -19.56 -11.57 22.96
CA ARG A 261 -20.20 -10.77 24.00
C ARG A 261 -19.14 -10.59 25.07
N GLY A 262 -18.72 -9.33 25.27
CA GLY A 262 -17.85 -8.97 26.37
C GLY A 262 -18.55 -9.35 27.65
N GLY A 263 -18.09 -10.43 28.28
CA GLY A 263 -18.41 -10.72 29.67
C GLY A 263 -17.85 -9.60 30.52
N GLY A 264 -18.72 -8.66 30.90
CA GLY A 264 -18.61 -7.95 32.15
C GLY A 264 -19.15 -8.87 33.25
N ARG A 265 -18.28 -9.19 34.20
CA ARG A 265 -18.47 -9.14 35.65
C ARG A 265 -17.07 -9.12 36.24
#